data_AF-A0A7S3Y2Y3-F1
#
_entry.id   AF-A0A7S3Y2Y3-F1
#
_cell.length_a   1.000
_cell.length_b   1.000
_cell.length_c   1.000
_cell.angle_alpha   90.00
_cell.angle_beta   90.00
_cell.angle_gamma   90.00
#
_symmetry.space_group_name_H-M   'P 1'
#
loop_
_entity.id
_entity.type
_entity.pdbx_description
1 polymer ?
#
loop_
_entity_poly.entity_id
_entity_poly.type
_entity_poly.pdbx_seq_one_letter_code
_entity_poly.pdbx_strand_id
1 'polypeptide(L)'
;MESPSWQKKRYPGATLAVVTANSPVRLHLSASQDARSAVTAAFNTDAAYLDLGDRCKQVLVGPGSILHAHCPTEQVGVAELAAAARQYARLAVELLAEEEEE
;
A
#
# COMPACT_ATOMS: atom_id res chain seq x y z
N MET A 1 6.34 -16.09 -26.25
CA MET A 1 5.97 -15.84 -24.85
C MET A 1 7.19 -16.23 -24.03
N GLU A 2 8.08 -15.28 -23.75
CA GLU A 2 9.34 -15.55 -23.05
C GLU A 2 9.06 -15.88 -21.59
N SER A 3 9.72 -16.90 -21.06
CA SER A 3 9.60 -17.28 -19.65
C SER A 3 10.18 -16.17 -18.76
N PRO A 4 9.56 -15.83 -17.62
CA PRO A 4 10.10 -14.80 -16.73
C PRO A 4 11.51 -15.19 -16.27
N SER A 5 12.47 -14.26 -16.36
CA SER A 5 13.82 -14.48 -15.83
C SER A 5 13.80 -14.35 -14.31
N TRP A 6 13.60 -15.47 -13.61
CA TRP A 6 13.56 -15.51 -12.14
C TRP A 6 14.93 -15.14 -11.55
N GLN A 7 15.02 -14.01 -10.84
CA GLN A 7 16.22 -13.70 -10.06
C GLN A 7 16.11 -14.37 -8.69
N LYS A 8 16.85 -15.47 -8.53
CA LYS A 8 16.98 -16.18 -7.24
C LYS A 8 18.16 -15.60 -6.48
N LYS A 9 17.90 -15.01 -5.31
CA LYS A 9 18.92 -14.52 -4.39
C LYS A 9 18.95 -15.42 -3.15
N ARG A 10 20.12 -15.98 -2.87
CA ARG A 10 20.35 -16.83 -1.69
C ARG A 10 20.78 -15.98 -0.50
N TYR A 11 20.16 -16.22 0.64
CA TYR A 11 20.54 -15.68 1.94
C TYR A 11 20.80 -16.85 2.90
N PRO A 12 21.60 -16.68 3.97
CA PRO A 12 21.77 -17.73 4.97
C PRO A 12 20.39 -18.13 5.55
N GLY A 13 19.97 -19.37 5.31
CA GLY A 13 18.70 -19.91 5.80
C GLY A 13 17.48 -19.75 4.88
N ALA A 14 17.57 -19.05 3.74
CA ALA A 14 16.45 -18.90 2.80
C ALA A 14 16.88 -18.68 1.34
N THR A 15 16.07 -19.14 0.39
CA THR A 15 16.18 -18.77 -1.03
C THR A 15 15.00 -17.88 -1.40
N LEU A 16 15.26 -16.63 -1.74
CA LEU A 16 14.26 -15.69 -2.25
C LEU A 16 14.25 -15.77 -3.77
N ALA A 17 13.12 -16.12 -4.37
CA ALA A 17 12.89 -15.99 -5.81
C ALA A 17 12.04 -14.73 -6.04
N VAL A 18 12.61 -13.72 -6.70
CA VAL A 18 11.85 -12.55 -7.12
C VAL A 18 11.13 -12.92 -8.42
N VAL A 19 9.81 -13.03 -8.33
CA VAL A 19 8.91 -13.38 -9.43
C VAL A 19 8.64 -12.15 -10.31
N THR A 20 8.39 -11.02 -9.66
CA THR A 20 8.18 -9.70 -10.26
C THR A 20 8.67 -8.63 -9.27
N ALA A 21 9.32 -7.60 -9.78
CA ALA A 21 9.65 -6.39 -9.04
C ALA A 21 9.00 -5.22 -9.77
N ASN A 22 8.10 -4.50 -9.09
CA ASN A 22 7.53 -3.27 -9.60
C ASN A 22 8.41 -2.07 -9.21
N SER A 23 8.34 -1.00 -9.99
CA SER A 23 8.96 0.27 -9.61
C SER A 23 8.32 0.80 -8.33
N PRO A 24 9.07 1.50 -7.46
CA PRO A 24 8.49 2.17 -6.31
C PRO A 24 7.36 3.12 -6.72
N VAL A 25 6.26 3.07 -5.98
CA VAL A 25 5.07 3.91 -6.22
C VAL A 25 5.02 5.00 -5.16
N ARG A 26 4.79 6.24 -5.58
CA ARG A 26 4.53 7.35 -4.66
C ARG A 26 3.04 7.39 -4.36
N LEU A 27 2.69 7.24 -3.10
CA LEU A 27 1.33 7.39 -2.61
C LEU A 27 1.10 8.80 -2.08
N HIS A 28 -0.13 9.28 -2.22
CA HIS A 28 -0.63 10.50 -1.60
C HIS A 28 -0.86 10.29 -0.11
N LEU A 29 -0.53 11.31 0.67
CA LEU A 29 -0.85 11.41 2.09
C LEU A 29 -1.83 12.57 2.23
N SER A 30 -2.97 12.33 2.88
CA SER A 30 -3.93 13.41 3.13
C SER A 30 -3.30 14.49 4.02
N ALA A 31 -3.77 15.72 3.90
CA ALA A 31 -3.27 16.86 4.69
C ALA A 31 -3.40 16.64 6.21
N SER A 32 -4.35 15.80 6.63
CA SER A 32 -4.57 15.41 8.03
C SER A 32 -3.49 14.46 8.58
N GLN A 33 -2.64 13.87 7.73
CA GLN A 33 -1.58 12.95 8.12
C GLN A 33 -0.22 13.67 8.22
N ASP A 34 0.48 13.49 9.34
CA ASP A 34 1.83 14.03 9.51
C ASP A 34 2.79 13.34 8.52
N ALA A 35 3.58 14.11 7.78
CA ALA A 35 4.62 13.61 6.89
C ALA A 35 5.65 12.70 7.59
N ARG A 36 5.81 12.82 8.91
CA ARG A 36 6.61 11.89 9.74
C ARG A 36 6.01 10.48 9.85
N SER A 37 4.74 10.33 9.47
CA SER A 37 4.03 9.05 9.35
C SER A 37 4.25 8.40 7.98
N ALA A 38 4.93 9.07 7.05
CA ALA A 38 5.28 8.51 5.75
C ALA A 38 6.33 7.42 5.94
N VAL A 39 5.95 6.16 5.68
CA VAL A 39 6.86 5.01 5.74
C VAL A 39 7.15 4.53 4.33
N THR A 40 8.43 4.44 3.97
CA THR A 40 8.83 3.67 2.80
C THR A 40 8.79 2.20 3.18
N ALA A 41 7.91 1.44 2.54
CA ALA A 41 7.72 0.03 2.81
C ALA A 41 8.01 -0.82 1.56
N ALA A 42 8.78 -1.89 1.72
CA ALA A 42 9.17 -2.78 0.63
C ALA A 42 8.12 -3.89 0.41
N PHE A 43 6.90 -3.50 0.06
CA PHE A 43 5.81 -4.41 -0.27
C PHE A 43 5.38 -4.23 -1.73
N ASN A 44 4.93 -5.31 -2.36
CA ASN A 44 4.28 -5.23 -3.67
C ASN A 44 2.80 -4.88 -3.50
N THR A 45 2.25 -4.16 -4.47
CA THR A 45 0.84 -3.76 -4.53
C THR A 45 0.44 -3.54 -5.98
N ASP A 46 -0.85 -3.70 -6.27
CA ASP A 46 -1.41 -3.42 -7.59
C ASP A 46 -1.31 -1.94 -7.96
N ALA A 47 -1.09 -1.05 -6.98
CA ALA A 47 -0.92 0.38 -7.19
C ALA A 47 0.10 0.73 -8.29
N ALA A 48 1.14 -0.09 -8.47
CA ALA A 48 2.19 0.14 -9.48
C ALA A 48 1.74 -0.10 -10.93
N TYR A 49 0.58 -0.72 -11.13
CA TYR A 49 0.05 -1.09 -12.44
C TYR A 49 -1.21 -0.31 -12.80
N LEU A 50 -1.69 0.56 -11.91
CA LEU A 50 -2.84 1.41 -12.16
C LEU A 50 -2.39 2.70 -12.84
N ASP A 51 -2.82 2.91 -14.08
CA ASP A 51 -2.69 4.21 -14.77
C ASP A 51 -3.87 5.09 -14.38
N LEU A 52 -3.63 6.01 -13.44
CA LEU A 52 -4.66 6.92 -12.92
C LEU A 52 -4.58 8.32 -13.54
N GLY A 53 -3.55 8.61 -14.35
CA GLY A 53 -3.24 9.96 -14.83
C GLY A 53 -2.85 10.96 -13.72
N ASP A 54 -2.44 12.15 -14.13
CA ASP A 54 -1.85 13.16 -13.22
C ASP A 54 -2.84 13.81 -12.26
N ARG A 55 -4.14 13.65 -12.48
CA ARG A 55 -5.19 14.28 -11.67
C ARG A 55 -5.69 13.40 -10.51
N CYS A 56 -5.21 12.17 -10.42
CA CYS A 56 -5.70 11.23 -9.42
C CYS A 56 -4.67 11.02 -8.31
N LYS A 57 -5.09 11.28 -7.08
CA LYS A 57 -4.31 11.01 -5.87
C LYS A 57 -4.43 9.53 -5.51
N GLN A 58 -3.32 8.79 -5.56
CA GLN A 58 -3.30 7.36 -5.23
C GLN A 58 -3.06 7.14 -3.73
N VAL A 59 -3.95 6.45 -3.04
CA VAL A 59 -3.83 6.15 -1.60
C VAL A 59 -3.86 4.63 -1.40
N LEU A 60 -3.05 4.12 -0.47
CA LEU A 60 -3.11 2.72 -0.02
C LEU A 60 -3.47 2.71 1.47
N VAL A 61 -4.60 2.11 1.81
CA VAL A 61 -5.11 2.09 3.18
C VAL A 61 -5.81 0.76 3.45
N GLY A 62 -5.64 0.23 4.67
CA GLY A 62 -6.23 -1.03 5.10
C GLY A 62 -6.21 -1.17 6.63
N PRO A 63 -7.16 -1.91 7.24
CA PRO A 63 -7.11 -2.27 8.65
C PRO A 63 -6.02 -3.33 8.90
N GLY A 64 -5.64 -3.49 10.17
CA GLY A 64 -4.65 -4.47 10.57
C GLY A 64 -3.21 -4.04 10.30
N SER A 65 -2.29 -4.99 10.46
CA SER A 65 -0.86 -4.75 10.28
C SER A 65 -0.35 -5.48 9.04
N ILE A 66 0.22 -4.72 8.11
CA ILE A 66 0.89 -5.27 6.92
C ILE A 66 2.06 -6.20 7.29
N LEU A 67 2.63 -6.07 8.50
CA LEU A 67 3.71 -6.92 8.98
C LEU A 67 3.28 -8.37 9.24
N HIS A 68 1.98 -8.61 9.39
CA HIS A 68 1.43 -9.96 9.57
C HIS A 68 0.88 -10.54 8.26
N ALA A 69 0.92 -9.81 7.15
CA ALA A 69 0.46 -10.33 5.87
C ALA A 69 1.22 -11.61 5.51
N HIS A 70 0.48 -12.63 5.09
CA HIS A 70 1.01 -13.96 4.74
C HIS A 70 1.64 -14.75 5.90
N CYS A 71 1.40 -14.34 7.16
CA CYS A 71 1.82 -15.08 8.34
C CYS A 71 0.66 -15.93 8.91
N PRO A 72 0.93 -17.06 9.58
CA PRO A 72 -0.12 -17.81 10.28
C PRO A 72 -0.84 -17.01 11.38
N THR A 73 -0.21 -15.93 11.88
CA THR A 73 -0.75 -15.01 12.87
C THR A 73 -1.51 -13.84 12.24
N GLU A 74 -1.77 -13.86 10.93
CA GLU A 74 -2.56 -12.86 10.24
C GLU A 74 -3.97 -12.81 10.84
N GLN A 75 -4.33 -11.64 11.38
CA GLN A 75 -5.62 -11.39 12.01
C GLN A 75 -5.98 -9.92 11.88
N VAL A 76 -7.28 -9.63 11.90
CA VAL A 76 -7.81 -8.28 11.99
C VAL A 76 -8.95 -8.27 13.01
N GLY A 77 -8.93 -7.31 13.92
CA GLY A 77 -9.99 -7.17 14.92
C GLY A 77 -11.28 -6.61 14.31
N VAL A 78 -12.44 -7.05 14.80
CA VAL A 78 -13.75 -6.49 14.38
C VAL A 78 -13.84 -4.98 14.66
N ALA A 79 -13.28 -4.54 15.78
CA ALA A 79 -13.21 -3.12 16.11
C ALA A 79 -12.34 -2.32 15.13
N GLU A 80 -11.24 -2.93 14.64
CA GLU A 80 -10.36 -2.33 13.63
C GLU A 80 -11.07 -2.21 12.28
N LEU A 81 -11.84 -3.22 11.88
CA LEU A 81 -12.66 -3.15 10.67
C LEU A 81 -13.67 -1.99 10.74
N ALA A 82 -14.38 -1.85 11.86
CA ALA A 82 -15.32 -0.75 12.05
C ALA A 82 -14.63 0.62 12.09
N ALA A 83 -13.42 0.70 12.65
CA ALA A 83 -12.62 1.92 12.66
C ALA A 83 -12.14 2.28 11.25
N ALA A 84 -11.68 1.31 10.46
CA ALA A 84 -11.26 1.52 9.09
C ALA A 84 -12.40 2.00 8.20
N ALA A 85 -13.62 1.46 8.34
CA ALA A 85 -14.77 1.97 7.59
C ALA A 85 -15.04 3.47 7.86
N ARG A 86 -14.94 3.90 9.12
CA ARG A 86 -15.04 5.33 9.47
C ARG A 86 -13.86 6.14 8.93
N GLN A 87 -12.66 5.58 8.95
CA GLN A 87 -11.47 6.22 8.40
C GLN A 87 -11.59 6.42 6.88
N TYR A 88 -12.11 5.44 6.14
CA TYR A 88 -12.34 5.56 4.70
C TYR A 88 -13.33 6.67 4.38
N ALA A 89 -14.43 6.76 5.13
CA ALA A 89 -15.41 7.82 4.95
C ALA A 89 -14.80 9.21 5.20
N ARG A 90 -13.95 9.36 6.21
CA ARG A 90 -13.24 10.61 6.50
C ARG A 90 -12.25 10.97 5.41
N LEU A 91 -11.40 10.02 5.01
CA LEU A 91 -10.41 10.22 3.95
C LEU A 91 -11.08 10.61 2.62
N ALA A 92 -12.20 9.99 2.27
CA ALA A 92 -12.93 10.35 1.05
C ALA A 92 -13.40 11.81 1.08
N VAL A 93 -13.95 12.28 2.20
CA VAL A 93 -14.37 13.68 2.35
C VAL A 93 -13.17 14.63 2.33
N GLU A 94 -12.09 14.30 3.03
CA GLU A 94 -10.87 15.11 3.07
C GLU A 94 -10.24 15.26 1.68
N LEU A 95 -10.10 14.15 0.94
CA LEU A 95 -9.50 14.17 -0.40
C LEU A 95 -10.34 14.95 -1.41
N LEU A 96 -11.66 14.90 -1.30
CA LEU A 96 -12.55 15.72 -2.13
C LEU A 96 -12.41 17.21 -1.81
N ALA A 97 -12.30 17.57 -0.52
CA ALA A 97 -12.11 18.96 -0.13
C ALA A 97 -10.75 19.52 -0.59
N GLU A 98 -9.69 18.71 -0.56
CA GLU A 98 -8.38 19.10 -1.10
C GLU A 98 -8.40 19.39 -2.61
N GLU A 99 -9.29 18.77 -3.38
CA GLU A 99 -9.43 19.08 -4.81
C GLU A 99 -10.17 20.40 -5.07
N GLU A 100 -11.01 20.87 -4.14
CA GLU A 100 -11.73 22.14 -4.29
C GLU A 100 -10.84 23.37 -3.99
N GLU A 101 -9.70 23.17 -3.32
CA GLU A 101 -8.74 24.23 -2.96
C GLU A 101 -7.61 24.42 -3.99
N GLU A 102 -7.45 23.51 -4.96
CA GLU A 102 -6.48 23.59 -6.09
C GLU A 102 -7.05 24.29 -7.33
#